data_AF-A0A940Z8M2-F1
#
_entry.id   AF-A0A940Z8M2-F1
#
_cell.length_a   1.000
_cell.length_b   1.000
_cell.length_c   1.000
_cell.angle_alpha   90.00
_cell.angle_beta   90.00
_cell.angle_gamma   90.00
#
_symmetry.space_group_name_H-M   'P 1'
#
loop_
_entity.id
_entity.type
_entity.pdbx_description
1 polymer ?
#
loop_
_entity_poly.entity_id
_entity_poly.type
_entity_poly.pdbx_seq_one_letter_code
_entity_poly.pdbx_strand_id
1 'polypeptide(L)'
;DASFSVGATDGSDNIAYFSSRGPVTIDGSNRLKPDVSAPGVNVYSSYPTNNYTTLSGTSMAGPHVAGLAALMISADPTLRDQVASIADAIKSTALHLTTSQNCGSVPGSQVPNNTFGYGRIDACIALQAAAPRFFIHKTADPPAVIPGEQITYTLTAASFYPAATGKVEISETLPAGAELISASLPPKIEGNTLQWEIPSLNPCANQSIEFTVKVSDQSHGTVDNLIYSVHSEDHPAPVFGAPISTLILIPKYFPLVVQR
;
A
#
# COMPACT_ATOMS: atom_id res chain seq x y z
N ASP A 1 -6.59 -28.25 -2.31
CA ASP A 1 -7.67 -27.70 -1.48
C ASP A 1 -8.49 -26.76 -2.34
N ALA A 2 -9.82 -26.76 -2.23
CA ALA A 2 -10.69 -26.07 -3.21
C ALA A 2 -10.96 -24.59 -2.89
N SER A 3 -10.64 -24.13 -1.67
CA SER A 3 -10.85 -22.74 -1.24
C SER A 3 -9.86 -22.29 -0.18
N PHE A 4 -9.53 -21.00 -0.21
CA PHE A 4 -8.78 -20.30 0.83
C PHE A 4 -9.76 -19.51 1.70
N SER A 5 -9.81 -19.82 2.99
CA SER A 5 -10.83 -19.40 3.94
C SER A 5 -10.24 -18.48 5.01
N VAL A 6 -11.05 -17.50 5.43
CA VAL A 6 -10.59 -16.40 6.26
C VAL A 6 -11.47 -16.27 7.50
N GLY A 7 -10.86 -16.36 8.68
CA GLY A 7 -11.48 -16.03 9.96
C GLY A 7 -11.48 -14.52 10.23
N ALA A 8 -12.37 -14.06 11.10
CA ALA A 8 -12.49 -12.64 11.46
C ALA A 8 -11.92 -12.38 12.86
N THR A 9 -10.96 -11.45 12.98
CA THR A 9 -10.48 -10.92 14.27
C THR A 9 -11.00 -9.51 14.54
N ASP A 10 -10.96 -9.11 15.82
CA ASP A 10 -11.10 -7.73 16.24
C ASP A 10 -9.76 -6.98 16.27
N GLY A 11 -9.80 -5.70 16.64
CA GLY A 11 -8.62 -4.82 16.73
C GLY A 11 -7.64 -5.17 17.85
N SER A 12 -7.95 -6.17 18.68
CA SER A 12 -7.07 -6.73 19.71
C SER A 12 -6.65 -8.17 19.38
N ASP A 13 -6.83 -8.59 18.13
CA ASP A 13 -6.52 -9.93 17.62
C ASP A 13 -7.28 -11.07 18.30
N ASN A 14 -8.39 -10.76 18.98
CA ASN A 14 -9.31 -11.80 19.43
C ASN A 14 -10.16 -12.28 18.25
N ILE A 15 -10.42 -13.58 18.21
CA ILE A 15 -11.32 -14.15 17.22
C ILE A 15 -12.76 -13.67 17.48
N ALA A 16 -13.45 -13.18 16.44
CA ALA A 16 -14.82 -12.72 16.57
C ALA A 16 -15.77 -13.87 16.97
N TYR A 17 -16.76 -13.61 17.82
CA TYR A 17 -17.70 -14.64 18.27
C TYR A 17 -18.46 -15.31 17.11
N PHE A 18 -18.73 -14.55 16.03
CA PHE A 18 -19.43 -15.03 14.84
C PHE A 18 -18.54 -15.76 13.83
N SER A 19 -17.20 -15.69 13.97
CA SER A 19 -16.29 -16.35 13.01
C SER A 19 -16.56 -17.86 13.04
N SER A 20 -16.57 -18.55 11.90
CA SER A 20 -16.66 -20.02 11.97
C SER A 20 -15.33 -20.61 12.43
N ARG A 21 -15.39 -21.76 13.10
CA ARG A 21 -14.21 -22.54 13.48
C ARG A 21 -14.21 -23.85 12.70
N GLY A 22 -13.03 -24.36 12.39
CA GLY A 22 -12.86 -25.73 11.94
C GLY A 22 -12.90 -26.73 13.09
N PRO A 23 -12.50 -27.99 12.83
CA PRO A 23 -12.16 -28.51 11.51
C PRO A 23 -13.42 -28.68 10.63
N VAL A 24 -13.24 -28.92 9.34
CA VAL A 24 -14.36 -29.30 8.47
C VAL A 24 -14.77 -30.75 8.77
N THR A 25 -15.92 -30.92 9.42
CA THR A 25 -16.43 -32.24 9.82
C THR A 25 -17.48 -32.81 8.87
N ILE A 26 -18.16 -31.97 8.08
CA ILE A 26 -19.32 -32.35 7.27
C ILE A 26 -19.00 -33.39 6.18
N ASP A 27 -17.76 -33.39 5.67
CA ASP A 27 -17.27 -34.33 4.68
C ASP A 27 -16.30 -35.38 5.25
N GLY A 28 -16.19 -35.46 6.59
CA GLY A 28 -15.32 -36.39 7.29
C GLY A 28 -13.82 -36.13 7.15
N SER A 29 -13.40 -35.09 6.41
CA SER A 29 -11.98 -34.82 6.16
C SER A 29 -11.21 -34.35 7.40
N ASN A 30 -11.92 -33.74 8.37
CA ASN A 30 -11.33 -33.05 9.52
C ASN A 30 -10.22 -32.05 9.12
N ARG A 31 -10.28 -31.51 7.90
CA ARG A 31 -9.27 -30.56 7.43
C ARG A 31 -9.32 -29.27 8.26
N LEU A 32 -8.14 -28.70 8.48
CA LEU A 32 -8.00 -27.46 9.21
C LEU A 32 -8.55 -26.28 8.40
N LYS A 33 -9.46 -25.53 9.03
CA LYS A 33 -9.99 -24.24 8.57
C LYS A 33 -10.26 -23.35 9.80
N PRO A 34 -10.22 -22.01 9.68
CA PRO A 34 -9.85 -21.26 8.48
C PRO A 34 -8.37 -21.43 8.11
N ASP A 35 -7.94 -20.95 6.94
CA ASP A 35 -6.52 -20.99 6.54
C ASP A 35 -5.72 -19.90 7.26
N VAL A 36 -6.29 -18.71 7.34
CA VAL A 36 -5.77 -17.56 8.08
C VAL A 36 -6.93 -16.76 8.67
N SER A 37 -6.62 -15.74 9.44
CA SER A 37 -7.57 -14.73 9.89
C SER A 37 -7.15 -13.33 9.45
N ALA A 38 -8.10 -12.41 9.44
CA ALA A 38 -7.85 -11.00 9.17
C ALA A 38 -8.85 -10.12 9.95
N PRO A 39 -8.58 -8.81 10.08
CA PRO A 39 -9.52 -7.88 10.70
C PRO A 39 -10.90 -7.95 10.05
N GLY A 40 -11.91 -8.28 10.84
CA GLY A 40 -13.28 -8.43 10.37
C GLY A 40 -14.33 -7.87 11.33
N VAL A 41 -13.93 -7.28 12.46
CA VAL A 41 -14.83 -6.59 13.39
C VAL A 41 -14.58 -5.09 13.29
N ASN A 42 -15.67 -4.33 13.21
CA ASN A 42 -15.67 -2.88 13.13
C ASN A 42 -14.79 -2.32 11.99
N VAL A 43 -14.88 -2.92 10.80
CA VAL A 43 -14.17 -2.47 9.61
C VAL A 43 -14.94 -1.30 8.97
N TYR A 44 -14.32 -0.13 8.96
CA TYR A 44 -14.84 1.08 8.31
C TYR A 44 -14.57 1.02 6.80
N SER A 45 -15.59 1.15 5.98
CA SER A 45 -15.46 1.10 4.52
C SER A 45 -16.58 1.85 3.81
N SER A 46 -16.45 1.96 2.49
CA SER A 46 -17.45 2.58 1.61
C SER A 46 -18.81 1.89 1.73
N TYR A 47 -19.86 2.70 1.69
CA TYR A 47 -21.25 2.27 1.73
C TYR A 47 -22.05 3.02 0.64
N PRO A 48 -23.18 2.47 0.13
CA PRO A 48 -23.97 3.13 -0.90
C PRO A 48 -24.29 4.60 -0.59
N THR A 49 -24.58 5.38 -1.63
CA THR A 49 -24.96 6.80 -1.57
C THR A 49 -23.84 7.74 -1.07
N ASN A 50 -22.60 7.54 -1.53
CA ASN A 50 -21.43 8.36 -1.16
C ASN A 50 -21.23 8.46 0.36
N ASN A 51 -21.40 7.32 1.04
CA ASN A 51 -21.30 7.25 2.49
C ASN A 51 -20.24 6.22 2.91
N TYR A 52 -19.93 6.21 4.18
CA TYR A 52 -19.07 5.22 4.81
C TYR A 52 -19.75 4.68 6.06
N THR A 53 -19.46 3.43 6.39
CA THR A 53 -19.99 2.81 7.60
C THR A 53 -19.05 1.74 8.12
N THR A 54 -19.34 1.28 9.33
CA THR A 54 -18.57 0.27 10.04
C THR A 54 -19.39 -1.03 10.11
N LEU A 55 -18.86 -2.10 9.52
CA LEU A 55 -19.50 -3.43 9.53
C LEU A 55 -18.59 -4.49 10.15
N SER A 56 -19.19 -5.60 10.56
CA SER A 56 -18.48 -6.77 11.09
C SER A 56 -18.91 -8.03 10.35
N GLY A 57 -17.94 -8.86 9.99
CA GLY A 57 -18.15 -10.14 9.32
C GLY A 57 -16.86 -10.74 8.79
N THR A 58 -16.85 -12.05 8.54
CA THR A 58 -15.79 -12.67 7.71
C THR A 58 -15.81 -12.13 6.28
N SER A 59 -16.95 -11.60 5.82
CA SER A 59 -17.07 -10.81 4.58
C SER A 59 -16.24 -9.53 4.58
N MET A 60 -15.86 -9.00 5.76
CA MET A 60 -14.96 -7.86 5.90
C MET A 60 -13.51 -8.32 6.08
N ALA A 61 -13.28 -9.51 6.63
CA ALA A 61 -11.95 -10.12 6.72
C ALA A 61 -11.43 -10.59 5.35
N GLY A 62 -12.28 -11.25 4.55
CA GLY A 62 -11.96 -11.74 3.21
C GLY A 62 -11.27 -10.72 2.28
N PRO A 63 -11.78 -9.49 2.10
CA PRO A 63 -11.16 -8.50 1.22
C PRO A 63 -9.77 -8.04 1.69
N HIS A 64 -9.42 -8.15 2.98
CA HIS A 64 -8.05 -7.89 3.43
C HIS A 64 -7.06 -8.93 2.87
N VAL A 65 -7.44 -10.21 2.87
CA VAL A 65 -6.61 -11.30 2.29
C VAL A 65 -6.55 -11.19 0.78
N ALA A 66 -7.66 -10.86 0.13
CA ALA A 66 -7.69 -10.63 -1.32
C ALA A 66 -6.80 -9.44 -1.73
N GLY A 67 -6.85 -8.34 -0.96
CA GLY A 67 -5.97 -7.19 -1.15
C GLY A 67 -4.50 -7.54 -0.95
N LEU A 68 -4.18 -8.35 0.06
CA LEU A 68 -2.81 -8.83 0.28
C LEU A 68 -2.29 -9.65 -0.91
N ALA A 69 -3.07 -10.62 -1.40
CA ALA A 69 -2.69 -11.39 -2.58
C ALA A 69 -2.45 -10.49 -3.80
N ALA A 70 -3.29 -9.47 -4.00
CA ALA A 70 -3.12 -8.50 -5.09
C ALA A 70 -1.84 -7.66 -4.92
N LEU A 71 -1.51 -7.23 -3.69
CA LEU A 71 -0.26 -6.52 -3.41
C LEU A 71 0.97 -7.37 -3.70
N MET A 72 0.95 -8.65 -3.29
CA MET A 72 2.05 -9.59 -3.59
C MET A 72 2.25 -9.77 -5.09
N ILE A 73 1.17 -9.96 -5.86
CA ILE A 73 1.21 -10.07 -7.34
C ILE A 73 1.70 -8.76 -7.98
N SER A 74 1.33 -7.60 -7.41
CA SER A 74 1.81 -6.31 -7.91
C SER A 74 3.30 -6.11 -7.64
N ALA A 75 3.79 -6.61 -6.52
CA ALA A 75 5.20 -6.51 -6.13
C ALA A 75 6.08 -7.46 -6.94
N ASP A 76 5.62 -8.71 -7.13
CA ASP A 76 6.22 -9.73 -8.00
C ASP A 76 5.18 -10.28 -9.00
N PRO A 77 5.16 -9.74 -10.24
CA PRO A 77 4.30 -10.21 -11.30
C PRO A 77 4.47 -11.69 -11.69
N THR A 78 5.56 -12.35 -11.30
CA THR A 78 5.78 -13.78 -11.57
C THR A 78 4.88 -14.68 -10.71
N LEU A 79 4.29 -14.13 -9.64
CA LEU A 79 3.30 -14.80 -8.81
C LEU A 79 1.92 -14.91 -9.48
N ARG A 80 1.70 -14.28 -10.65
CA ARG A 80 0.46 -14.49 -11.42
C ARG A 80 0.29 -15.97 -11.71
N ASP A 81 -0.92 -16.47 -11.47
CA ASP A 81 -1.31 -17.87 -11.58
C ASP A 81 -0.59 -18.85 -10.61
N GLN A 82 0.28 -18.35 -9.72
CA GLN A 82 0.95 -19.14 -8.68
C GLN A 82 0.12 -19.21 -7.39
N VAL A 83 -1.13 -19.67 -7.49
CA VAL A 83 -2.10 -19.67 -6.38
C VAL A 83 -1.58 -20.40 -5.14
N ALA A 84 -0.92 -21.55 -5.33
CA ALA A 84 -0.36 -22.32 -4.22
C ALA A 84 0.77 -21.55 -3.51
N SER A 85 1.70 -20.96 -4.27
CA SER A 85 2.82 -20.18 -3.73
C SER A 85 2.32 -18.94 -2.96
N ILE A 86 1.31 -18.25 -3.49
CA ILE A 86 0.68 -17.11 -2.79
C ILE A 86 0.03 -17.57 -1.48
N ALA A 87 -0.75 -18.66 -1.53
CA ALA A 87 -1.41 -19.20 -0.34
C ALA A 87 -0.40 -19.65 0.73
N ASP A 88 0.68 -20.32 0.31
CA ASP A 88 1.74 -20.78 1.21
C ASP A 88 2.49 -19.61 1.83
N ALA A 89 2.84 -18.59 1.05
CA ALA A 89 3.47 -17.37 1.55
C ALA A 89 2.55 -16.64 2.55
N ILE A 90 1.27 -16.42 2.24
CA ILE A 90 0.32 -15.78 3.17
C ILE A 90 0.20 -16.54 4.48
N LYS A 91 0.18 -17.89 4.44
CA LYS A 91 0.15 -18.73 5.64
C LYS A 91 1.46 -18.66 6.42
N SER A 92 2.61 -18.74 5.76
CA SER A 92 3.91 -18.78 6.42
C SER A 92 4.36 -17.44 7.00
N THR A 93 3.82 -16.33 6.49
CA THR A 93 4.12 -14.98 6.99
C THR A 93 3.05 -14.43 7.94
N ALA A 94 1.99 -15.19 8.22
CA ALA A 94 0.95 -14.76 9.15
C ALA A 94 1.51 -14.56 10.57
N LEU A 95 1.01 -13.56 11.28
CA LEU A 95 1.21 -13.42 12.71
C LEU A 95 0.50 -14.58 13.42
N HIS A 96 1.28 -15.51 13.95
CA HIS A 96 0.80 -16.67 14.68
C HIS A 96 -0.05 -16.27 15.89
N LEU A 97 -1.31 -16.72 15.92
CA LEU A 97 -2.25 -16.46 17.00
C LEU A 97 -2.72 -17.76 17.65
N THR A 98 -2.83 -17.72 18.97
CA THR A 98 -3.24 -18.85 19.81
C THR A 98 -4.42 -18.50 20.70
N THR A 99 -5.14 -19.51 21.18
CA THR A 99 -6.26 -19.36 22.12
C THR A 99 -6.36 -20.55 23.06
N SER A 100 -7.08 -20.39 24.17
CA SER A 100 -7.50 -21.51 25.03
C SER A 100 -8.68 -22.29 24.45
N GLN A 101 -9.36 -21.78 23.41
CA GLN A 101 -10.45 -22.49 22.74
C GLN A 101 -9.92 -23.70 21.97
N ASN A 102 -10.41 -24.89 22.30
CA ASN A 102 -10.12 -26.12 21.56
C ASN A 102 -11.28 -26.44 20.62
N CYS A 103 -10.98 -26.59 19.33
CA CYS A 103 -11.94 -26.95 18.30
C CYS A 103 -11.45 -28.20 17.57
N GLY A 104 -12.19 -29.29 17.70
CA GLY A 104 -11.75 -30.61 17.22
C GLY A 104 -10.57 -31.15 18.03
N SER A 105 -9.67 -31.87 17.37
CA SER A 105 -8.52 -32.54 17.99
C SER A 105 -7.24 -31.68 18.05
N VAL A 106 -7.26 -30.46 17.49
CA VAL A 106 -6.10 -29.55 17.47
C VAL A 106 -6.26 -28.54 18.62
N PRO A 107 -5.32 -28.49 19.58
CA PRO A 107 -5.34 -27.49 20.63
C PRO A 107 -5.26 -26.07 20.07
N GLY A 108 -6.02 -25.13 20.64
CA GLY A 108 -5.97 -23.72 20.25
C GLY A 108 -4.61 -23.04 20.51
N SER A 109 -3.77 -23.66 21.35
CA SER A 109 -2.41 -23.22 21.66
C SER A 109 -1.38 -23.58 20.59
N GLN A 110 -1.76 -24.38 19.58
CA GLN A 110 -0.87 -24.74 18.47
C GLN A 110 -1.08 -23.81 17.26
N VAL A 111 -0.12 -23.83 16.33
CA VAL A 111 -0.26 -23.17 15.02
C VAL A 111 0.14 -24.16 13.93
N PRO A 112 -0.68 -24.34 12.88
CA PRO A 112 -2.01 -23.76 12.74
C PRO A 112 -3.02 -24.37 13.74
N ASN A 113 -4.11 -23.65 14.02
CA ASN A 113 -5.25 -24.16 14.80
C ASN A 113 -6.59 -23.92 14.10
N ASN A 114 -7.63 -24.61 14.56
CA ASN A 114 -8.98 -24.54 13.99
C ASN A 114 -9.75 -23.23 14.30
N THR A 115 -9.11 -22.28 15.00
CA THR A 115 -9.71 -20.99 15.35
C THR A 115 -9.17 -19.88 14.45
N PHE A 116 -7.85 -19.76 14.33
CA PHE A 116 -7.17 -18.69 13.58
C PHE A 116 -6.50 -19.17 12.28
N GLY A 117 -6.52 -20.47 12.00
CA GLY A 117 -5.68 -21.03 10.95
C GLY A 117 -4.20 -20.87 11.29
N TYR A 118 -3.42 -20.36 10.34
CA TYR A 118 -2.02 -20.00 10.56
C TYR A 118 -1.84 -18.69 11.33
N GLY A 119 -2.92 -17.93 11.59
CA GLY A 119 -2.87 -16.66 12.31
C GLY A 119 -3.40 -15.49 11.51
N ARG A 120 -3.20 -14.27 12.00
CA ARG A 120 -3.63 -13.05 11.31
C ARG A 120 -2.67 -12.74 10.16
N ILE A 121 -3.18 -12.40 8.98
CA ILE A 121 -2.32 -11.97 7.86
C ILE A 121 -1.40 -10.81 8.26
N ASP A 122 -0.17 -10.82 7.73
CA ASP A 122 0.80 -9.74 7.86
C ASP A 122 1.24 -9.29 6.48
N ALA A 123 0.77 -8.12 6.05
CA ALA A 123 1.07 -7.60 4.72
C ALA A 123 2.54 -7.20 4.55
N CYS A 124 3.17 -6.76 5.63
CA CYS A 124 4.56 -6.34 5.63
C CYS A 124 5.48 -7.54 5.36
N ILE A 125 5.34 -8.59 6.16
CA ILE A 125 6.19 -9.79 6.05
C ILE A 125 5.88 -10.57 4.76
N ALA A 126 4.61 -10.61 4.34
CA ALA A 126 4.21 -11.21 3.07
C ALA A 126 4.87 -10.52 1.86
N LEU A 127 4.91 -9.18 1.84
CA LEU A 127 5.58 -8.43 0.78
C LEU A 127 7.10 -8.59 0.81
N GLN A 128 7.71 -8.62 2.00
CA GLN A 128 9.14 -8.93 2.16
C GLN A 128 9.46 -10.33 1.61
N ALA A 129 8.61 -11.32 1.86
CA ALA A 129 8.82 -12.68 1.35
C ALA A 129 8.61 -12.79 -0.17
N ALA A 130 7.66 -12.02 -0.72
CA ALA A 130 7.35 -12.03 -2.15
C ALA A 130 8.41 -11.27 -2.98
N ALA A 131 8.76 -10.05 -2.58
CA ALA A 131 9.69 -9.20 -3.30
C ALA A 131 10.33 -8.16 -2.36
N PRO A 132 11.48 -8.45 -1.74
CA PRO A 132 12.22 -7.44 -0.99
C PRO A 132 12.67 -6.31 -1.93
N ARG A 133 12.12 -5.10 -1.73
CA ARG A 133 12.44 -3.93 -2.57
C ARG A 133 12.03 -2.62 -1.91
N PHE A 134 12.47 -1.51 -2.50
CA PHE A 134 11.80 -0.24 -2.31
C PHE A 134 10.50 -0.14 -3.12
N PHE A 135 9.58 0.66 -2.61
CA PHE A 135 8.45 1.20 -3.34
C PHE A 135 8.49 2.72 -3.26
N ILE A 136 8.22 3.39 -4.36
CA ILE A 136 8.12 4.85 -4.40
C ILE A 136 6.92 5.25 -5.24
N HIS A 137 6.12 6.17 -4.73
CA HIS A 137 5.00 6.75 -5.46
C HIS A 137 4.93 8.25 -5.20
N LYS A 138 4.22 8.93 -6.10
CA LYS A 138 4.00 10.36 -6.03
C LYS A 138 2.54 10.67 -6.31
N THR A 139 2.01 11.67 -5.61
CA THR A 139 0.72 12.28 -5.89
C THR A 139 0.89 13.77 -6.18
N ALA A 140 -0.10 14.36 -6.85
CA ALA A 140 -0.16 15.79 -7.13
C ALA A 140 -1.49 16.35 -6.64
N ASP A 141 -1.44 17.52 -6.00
CA ASP A 141 -2.61 18.29 -5.59
C ASP A 141 -2.38 19.79 -5.89
N PRO A 142 -3.34 20.48 -6.53
CA PRO A 142 -4.60 19.95 -7.07
C PRO A 142 -4.37 19.09 -8.34
N PRO A 143 -5.36 18.26 -8.76
CA PRO A 143 -5.24 17.41 -9.95
C PRO A 143 -5.28 18.17 -11.28
N ALA A 144 -5.63 19.47 -11.25
CA ALA A 144 -5.59 20.37 -12.37
C ALA A 144 -5.30 21.80 -11.91
N VAL A 145 -4.55 22.56 -12.72
CA VAL A 145 -4.16 23.96 -12.44
C VAL A 145 -4.26 24.80 -13.71
N ILE A 146 -4.30 26.12 -13.59
CA ILE A 146 -4.03 27.03 -14.72
C ILE A 146 -2.53 27.40 -14.77
N PRO A 147 -2.01 27.93 -15.90
CA PRO A 147 -0.62 28.39 -15.96
C PRO A 147 -0.30 29.42 -14.87
N GLY A 148 0.88 29.30 -14.24
CA GLY A 148 1.32 30.17 -13.16
C GLY A 148 0.90 29.76 -11.74
N GLU A 149 -0.02 28.81 -11.61
CA GLU A 149 -0.43 28.25 -10.31
C GLU A 149 0.58 27.23 -9.76
N GLN A 150 0.32 26.77 -8.53
CA GLN A 150 1.19 25.87 -7.81
C GLN A 150 0.62 24.44 -7.79
N ILE A 151 1.52 23.47 -7.84
CA ILE A 151 1.23 22.06 -7.61
C ILE A 151 2.06 21.61 -6.42
N THR A 152 1.42 21.00 -5.43
CA THR A 152 2.10 20.31 -4.34
C THR A 152 2.19 18.83 -4.69
N TYR A 153 3.41 18.32 -4.72
CA TYR A 153 3.69 16.91 -4.88
C TYR A 153 4.01 16.28 -3.53
N THR A 154 3.41 15.12 -3.26
CA THR A 154 3.78 14.27 -2.12
C THR A 154 4.49 13.03 -2.64
N LEU A 155 5.77 12.90 -2.31
CA LEU A 155 6.64 11.81 -2.69
C LEU A 155 6.79 10.86 -1.49
N THR A 156 6.38 9.61 -1.62
CA THR A 156 6.43 8.63 -0.52
C THR A 156 7.27 7.43 -0.94
N ALA A 157 8.38 7.23 -0.24
CA ALA A 157 9.25 6.07 -0.36
C ALA A 157 9.03 5.12 0.81
N ALA A 158 8.97 3.82 0.54
CA ALA A 158 8.80 2.77 1.55
C ALA A 158 9.80 1.64 1.32
N SER A 159 10.32 1.07 2.41
CA SER A 159 11.20 -0.10 2.38
C SER A 159 10.44 -1.37 2.73
N PHE A 160 10.52 -2.37 1.86
CA PHE A 160 10.05 -3.73 2.13
C PHE A 160 11.22 -4.72 2.19
N TYR A 161 12.39 -4.28 2.64
CA TYR A 161 13.48 -5.19 2.99
C TYR A 161 13.27 -5.77 4.40
N PRO A 162 13.72 -7.01 4.68
CA PRO A 162 13.60 -7.63 6.02
C PRO A 162 14.42 -6.93 7.12
N ALA A 163 15.41 -6.13 6.75
CA ALA A 163 16.28 -5.40 7.65
C ALA A 163 16.20 -3.89 7.37
N ALA A 164 16.62 -3.07 8.35
CA ALA A 164 16.77 -1.64 8.14
C ALA A 164 17.82 -1.38 7.06
N THR A 165 17.54 -0.43 6.18
CA THR A 165 18.43 -0.09 5.07
C THR A 165 19.61 0.75 5.56
N GLY A 166 20.66 0.83 4.73
CA GLY A 166 21.64 1.90 4.82
C GLY A 166 21.03 3.28 4.48
N LYS A 167 21.89 4.28 4.31
CA LYS A 167 21.46 5.63 3.93
C LYS A 167 20.66 5.57 2.63
N VAL A 168 19.48 6.17 2.64
CA VAL A 168 18.54 6.20 1.52
C VAL A 168 18.66 7.53 0.81
N GLU A 169 18.73 7.51 -0.51
CA GLU A 169 18.68 8.69 -1.36
C GLU A 169 17.41 8.67 -2.20
N ILE A 170 16.62 9.75 -2.10
CA ILE A 170 15.45 10.00 -2.94
C ILE A 170 15.83 11.10 -3.92
N SER A 171 15.58 10.84 -5.21
CA SER A 171 15.89 11.77 -6.30
C SER A 171 14.63 12.10 -7.09
N GLU A 172 14.48 13.38 -7.42
CA GLU A 172 13.35 13.96 -8.13
C GLU A 172 13.85 14.88 -9.25
N THR A 173 13.35 14.71 -10.47
CA THR A 173 13.55 15.71 -11.54
C THR A 173 12.30 16.55 -11.66
N LEU A 174 12.41 17.86 -11.43
CA LEU A 174 11.26 18.75 -11.53
C LEU A 174 10.64 18.72 -12.95
N PRO A 175 9.32 18.92 -13.08
CA PRO A 175 8.69 19.04 -14.38
C PRO A 175 9.30 20.18 -15.22
N ALA A 176 9.25 20.05 -16.54
CA ALA A 176 9.81 21.05 -17.45
C ALA A 176 9.19 22.44 -17.21
N GLY A 177 10.03 23.44 -16.96
CA GLY A 177 9.61 24.82 -16.70
C GLY A 177 8.96 25.06 -15.34
N ALA A 178 8.88 24.05 -14.47
CA ALA A 178 8.43 24.24 -13.10
C ALA A 178 9.56 24.76 -12.21
N GLU A 179 9.23 25.63 -11.27
CA GLU A 179 10.18 26.19 -10.30
C GLU A 179 9.83 25.72 -8.89
N LEU A 180 10.81 25.24 -8.12
CA LEU A 180 10.60 24.86 -6.72
C LEU A 180 10.26 26.10 -5.86
N ILE A 181 9.18 26.01 -5.09
CA ILE A 181 8.74 27.06 -4.15
C ILE A 181 9.10 26.68 -2.71
N SER A 182 8.79 25.45 -2.32
CA SER A 182 9.03 24.96 -0.95
C SER A 182 9.18 23.44 -0.94
N ALA A 183 9.81 22.93 0.11
CA ALA A 183 9.88 21.51 0.41
C ALA A 183 9.82 21.29 1.92
N SER A 184 9.16 20.23 2.38
CA SER A 184 9.04 19.87 3.79
C SER A 184 10.37 19.41 4.39
N LEU A 185 11.26 18.85 3.56
CA LEU A 185 12.66 18.58 3.87
C LEU A 185 13.55 19.32 2.87
N PRO A 186 14.66 19.95 3.31
CA PRO A 186 15.54 20.70 2.43
C PRO A 186 16.27 19.76 1.46
N PRO A 187 16.09 19.90 0.13
CA PRO A 187 16.84 19.12 -0.84
C PRO A 187 18.23 19.71 -1.10
N LYS A 188 19.17 18.86 -1.49
CA LYS A 188 20.30 19.29 -2.30
C LYS A 188 19.81 19.47 -3.75
N ILE A 189 20.14 20.60 -4.36
CA ILE A 189 19.65 20.96 -5.70
C ILE A 189 20.83 20.96 -6.68
N GLU A 190 20.72 20.17 -7.74
CA GLU A 190 21.69 20.11 -8.84
C GLU A 190 20.96 20.30 -10.18
N GLY A 191 21.04 21.51 -10.74
CA GLY A 191 20.27 21.87 -11.93
C GLY A 191 18.77 21.82 -11.64
N ASN A 192 18.06 20.88 -12.27
CA ASN A 192 16.62 20.66 -12.11
C ASN A 192 16.27 19.43 -11.25
N THR A 193 17.27 18.86 -10.59
CA THR A 193 17.14 17.65 -9.77
C THR A 193 17.20 18.01 -8.29
N LEU A 194 16.24 17.50 -7.52
CA LEU A 194 16.20 17.57 -6.07
C LEU A 194 16.63 16.22 -5.50
N GLN A 195 17.50 16.25 -4.49
CA GLN A 195 17.99 15.07 -3.80
C GLN A 195 17.79 15.21 -2.30
N TRP A 196 17.25 14.16 -1.67
CA TRP A 196 17.12 14.06 -0.22
C TRP A 196 17.84 12.82 0.29
N GLU A 197 18.53 12.97 1.41
CA GLU A 197 19.14 11.87 2.14
C GLU A 197 18.35 11.57 3.41
N ILE A 198 18.05 10.30 3.65
CA ILE A 198 17.40 9.80 4.86
C ILE A 198 18.36 8.78 5.50
N PRO A 199 18.60 8.83 6.83
CA PRO A 199 19.61 7.97 7.46
C PRO A 199 19.38 6.47 7.26
N SER A 200 18.12 6.03 7.34
CA SER A 200 17.70 4.65 7.09
C SER A 200 16.18 4.57 6.98
N LEU A 201 15.67 3.52 6.37
CA LEU A 201 14.27 3.12 6.47
C LEU A 201 14.19 1.73 7.12
N ASN A 202 13.44 1.64 8.22
CA ASN A 202 13.15 0.37 8.87
C ASN A 202 12.22 -0.49 7.99
N PRO A 203 12.18 -1.82 8.22
CA PRO A 203 11.26 -2.71 7.52
C PRO A 203 9.81 -2.19 7.58
N CYS A 204 9.18 -2.04 6.41
CA CYS A 204 7.81 -1.53 6.22
C CYS A 204 7.56 -0.11 6.74
N ALA A 205 8.61 0.63 7.05
CA ALA A 205 8.53 2.06 7.27
C ALA A 205 8.46 2.81 5.93
N ASN A 206 7.86 4.00 5.98
CA ASN A 206 7.85 4.93 4.87
C ASN A 206 8.34 6.32 5.29
N GLN A 207 8.79 7.09 4.32
CA GLN A 207 9.08 8.50 4.43
C GLN A 207 8.31 9.26 3.36
N SER A 208 7.62 10.32 3.75
CA SER A 208 6.95 11.24 2.85
C SER A 208 7.67 12.58 2.80
N ILE A 209 7.78 13.13 1.61
CA ILE A 209 8.37 14.45 1.32
C ILE A 209 7.34 15.22 0.52
N GLU A 210 6.99 16.41 0.97
CA GLU A 210 6.10 17.31 0.25
C GLU A 210 6.93 18.42 -0.35
N PHE A 211 6.70 18.73 -1.62
CA PHE A 211 7.32 19.89 -2.27
C PHE A 211 6.35 20.56 -3.21
N THR A 212 6.35 21.88 -3.18
CA THR A 212 5.45 22.71 -3.99
C THR A 212 6.26 23.34 -5.10
N VAL A 213 5.74 23.25 -6.33
CA VAL A 213 6.33 23.90 -7.50
C VAL A 213 5.37 24.92 -8.08
N LYS A 214 5.90 25.99 -8.66
CA LYS A 214 5.14 26.89 -9.53
C LYS A 214 5.22 26.38 -10.95
N VAL A 215 4.07 26.27 -11.60
CA VAL A 215 3.95 25.91 -13.02
C VAL A 215 4.29 27.12 -13.89
N SER A 216 5.03 26.90 -14.98
CA SER A 216 5.35 27.96 -15.94
C SER A 216 4.09 28.61 -16.50
N ASP A 217 4.12 29.94 -16.63
CA ASP A 217 3.05 30.74 -17.23
C ASP A 217 2.80 30.40 -18.71
N GLN A 218 3.72 29.67 -19.35
CA GLN A 218 3.64 29.21 -20.74
C GLN A 218 3.18 27.75 -20.89
N SER A 219 2.82 27.08 -19.80
CA SER A 219 2.44 25.66 -19.83
C SER A 219 1.09 25.46 -20.53
N HIS A 220 0.97 24.38 -21.28
CA HIS A 220 -0.27 23.96 -21.95
C HIS A 220 -0.40 22.45 -21.91
N GLY A 221 -1.64 21.92 -21.97
CA GLY A 221 -1.87 20.48 -21.97
C GLY A 221 -1.70 19.88 -20.58
N THR A 222 -0.54 19.27 -20.30
CA THR A 222 -0.22 18.66 -19.01
C THR A 222 1.15 19.11 -18.50
N VAL A 223 1.31 19.13 -17.18
CA VAL A 223 2.62 19.17 -16.53
C VAL A 223 2.97 17.74 -16.15
N ASP A 224 3.95 17.18 -16.85
CA ASP A 224 4.38 15.80 -16.66
C ASP A 224 5.56 15.75 -15.71
N ASN A 225 5.38 15.04 -14.60
CA ASN A 225 6.42 14.73 -13.65
C ASN A 225 6.85 13.26 -13.82
N LEU A 226 7.94 13.07 -14.57
CA LEU A 226 8.25 11.77 -15.17
C LEU A 226 9.27 10.93 -14.39
N ILE A 227 10.24 11.57 -13.72
CA ILE A 227 11.43 10.86 -13.22
C ILE A 227 11.61 11.14 -11.74
N TYR A 228 11.43 10.09 -10.95
CA TYR A 228 11.73 10.07 -9.53
C TYR A 228 12.08 8.66 -9.09
N SER A 229 12.97 8.56 -8.12
CA SER A 229 13.53 7.28 -7.69
C SER A 229 13.98 7.27 -6.25
N VAL A 230 14.16 6.06 -5.73
CA VAL A 230 14.78 5.79 -4.43
C VAL A 230 15.79 4.66 -4.56
N HIS A 231 16.89 4.79 -3.84
CA HIS A 231 17.86 3.72 -3.61
C HIS A 231 18.51 3.88 -2.23
N SER A 232 19.34 2.93 -1.84
CA SER A 232 20.16 3.05 -0.64
C SER A 232 21.58 2.52 -0.89
N GLU A 233 22.49 2.79 0.03
CA GLU A 233 23.89 2.33 -0.06
C GLU A 233 24.01 0.80 -0.20
N ASP A 234 23.17 0.06 0.53
CA ASP A 234 23.08 -1.41 0.52
C ASP A 234 22.24 -1.96 -0.65
N HIS A 235 21.38 -1.12 -1.24
CA HIS A 235 20.57 -1.45 -2.40
C HIS A 235 20.72 -0.37 -3.48
N PRO A 236 21.87 -0.34 -4.19
CA PRO A 236 22.27 0.81 -5.02
C PRO A 236 21.52 0.91 -6.35
N ALA A 237 20.77 -0.11 -6.75
CA ALA A 237 19.97 -0.06 -7.97
C ALA A 237 18.71 0.80 -7.73
N PRO A 238 18.52 1.91 -8.47
CA PRO A 238 17.39 2.81 -8.26
C PRO A 238 16.06 2.15 -8.65
N VAL A 239 15.08 2.29 -7.76
CA VAL A 239 13.68 1.97 -8.03
C VAL A 239 12.97 3.23 -8.48
N PHE A 240 12.44 3.23 -9.69
CA PHE A 240 11.68 4.35 -10.25
C PHE A 240 10.18 4.18 -9.99
N GLY A 241 9.51 5.31 -9.71
CA GLY A 241 8.06 5.35 -9.63
C GLY A 241 7.40 5.56 -10.99
N ALA A 242 6.07 5.38 -11.04
CA ALA A 242 5.30 5.64 -12.26
C ALA A 242 5.17 7.15 -12.51
N PRO A 243 5.27 7.63 -13.76
CA PRO A 243 5.10 9.04 -14.08
C PRO A 243 3.70 9.53 -13.69
N ILE A 244 3.60 10.80 -13.30
CA ILE A 244 2.31 11.46 -13.02
C ILE A 244 2.15 12.72 -13.88
N SER A 245 0.92 13.04 -14.23
CA SER A 245 0.59 14.21 -15.06
C SER A 245 -0.52 15.01 -14.39
N THR A 246 -0.33 16.32 -14.31
CA THR A 246 -1.35 17.27 -13.84
C THR A 246 -1.93 18.03 -15.04
N LEU A 247 -3.26 18.13 -15.11
CA LEU A 247 -3.94 18.80 -16.23
C LEU A 247 -3.76 20.33 -16.15
N ILE A 248 -3.45 20.96 -17.28
CA ILE A 248 -3.46 22.42 -17.42
C ILE A 248 -4.79 22.87 -18.03
N LEU A 249 -5.56 23.62 -17.24
CA LEU A 249 -6.82 24.21 -17.67
C LEU A 249 -6.57 25.46 -18.51
N ILE A 250 -7.36 25.62 -19.57
CA ILE A 250 -7.35 26.84 -20.37
C ILE A 250 -8.24 27.88 -19.66
N PRO A 251 -7.71 29.07 -19.32
CA PRO A 251 -8.54 30.13 -18.78
C PRO A 251 -9.63 30.51 -19.79
N LYS A 252 -10.90 30.28 -19.47
CA LYS A 252 -12.01 30.80 -20.27
C LYS A 252 -12.12 32.31 -20.04
N TYR A 253 -11.40 33.11 -20.81
CA TYR A 253 -11.66 34.55 -20.89
C TYR A 253 -12.97 34.76 -21.63
N PHE A 254 -14.07 35.04 -20.90
CA PHE A 254 -15.25 35.64 -21.52
C PHE A 254 -14.93 37.11 -21.82
N PRO A 255 -14.91 37.55 -23.09
CA PRO A 255 -14.81 38.98 -23.36
C PRO A 255 -16.09 39.65 -22.84
N LEU A 256 -15.93 40.57 -21.89
CA LEU A 256 -16.96 41.55 -21.56
C LEU A 256 -17.23 42.37 -22.83
N VAL A 257 -18.27 42.01 -23.57
CA VAL A 257 -18.84 42.89 -24.59
C VAL A 257 -19.45 44.07 -23.84
N VAL A 258 -18.67 45.14 -23.67
CA VAL A 258 -19.18 46.44 -23.27
C VAL A 258 -20.02 46.94 -24.43
N GLN A 259 -21.34 46.70 -24.38
CA GLN A 259 -22.27 47.44 -25.22
C GLN A 259 -22.21 48.91 -24.75
N ARG A 260 -21.67 49.77 -25.62
CA ARG A 260 -21.80 51.22 -25.52
C ARG A 260 -23.16 51.65 -26.05
#